data_AF-F9XI28-F1
#
_entry.id   AF-F9XI28-F1
#
_cell.length_a   1.000
_cell.length_b   1.000
_cell.length_c   1.000
_cell.angle_alpha   90.00
_cell.angle_beta   90.00
_cell.angle_gamma   90.00
#
_symmetry.space_group_name_H-M   'P 1'
#
loop_
_entity.id
_entity.type
_entity.pdbx_description
1 polymer ?
#
loop_
_entity_poly.entity_id
_entity_poly.type
_entity_poly.pdbx_seq_one_letter_code
_entity_poly.pdbx_strand_id
1 'polypeptide(L)'
;LRLPLELRQQVYAYLLPRTQDHNNPNPLADHARNFSAVQKRGARGMIIPQANATSKGPSHVVWQRGNIHLMSVCRQVHDECAELLYGCNSFLLFVTFQGITFRFSWLLPSGLAPTRRYDFLELLPAKYLPLIKRAIINLDHVDSYTAMLKFNVSGKGLTQGLRKQVQRLVNAL
;
A
#
# COMPACT_ATOMS: atom_id res chain seq x y z
N LEU A 1 -12.43 -26.31 19.35
CA LEU A 1 -13.31 -25.17 18.99
C LEU A 1 -14.64 -25.74 18.51
N ARG A 2 -15.78 -25.40 19.14
CA ARG A 2 -17.11 -26.00 18.85
C ARG A 2 -17.96 -25.19 17.86
N LEU A 3 -17.54 -23.96 17.55
CA LEU A 3 -18.24 -23.09 16.60
C LEU A 3 -17.89 -23.48 15.15
N PRO A 4 -18.85 -23.44 14.21
CA PRO A 4 -18.60 -23.52 12.78
C PRO A 4 -17.52 -22.54 12.30
N LEU A 5 -16.79 -22.88 11.24
CA LEU A 5 -15.68 -22.08 10.72
C LEU A 5 -16.10 -20.65 10.39
N GLU A 6 -17.22 -20.47 9.67
CA GLU A 6 -17.72 -19.15 9.26
C GLU A 6 -17.94 -18.20 10.44
N LEU A 7 -18.54 -18.70 11.54
CA LEU A 7 -18.78 -17.90 12.74
C LEU A 7 -17.46 -17.52 13.43
N ARG A 8 -16.47 -18.42 13.42
CA ARG A 8 -15.15 -18.12 13.97
C ARG A 8 -14.42 -17.07 13.13
N GLN A 9 -14.48 -17.19 11.81
CA GLN A 9 -13.91 -16.20 10.89
C GLN A 9 -14.56 -14.82 11.05
N GLN A 10 -15.88 -14.77 11.24
CA GLN A 10 -16.57 -13.51 11.56
C GLN A 10 -16.05 -12.89 12.86
N VAL A 11 -15.88 -13.67 13.92
CA VAL A 11 -15.29 -13.19 15.18
C VAL A 11 -13.86 -12.69 14.96
N TYR A 12 -13.03 -13.44 14.24
CA TYR A 12 -11.66 -13.04 13.96
C TYR A 12 -11.59 -11.76 13.12
N ALA A 13 -12.51 -11.53 12.18
CA ALA A 13 -12.55 -10.33 11.35
C ALA A 13 -12.75 -9.03 12.16
N TYR A 14 -13.36 -9.12 13.35
CA TYR A 14 -13.47 -7.98 14.27
C TYR A 14 -12.21 -7.75 15.12
N LEU A 15 -11.42 -8.81 15.34
CA LEU A 15 -10.26 -8.77 16.24
C LEU A 15 -8.94 -8.56 15.51
N LEU A 16 -8.80 -9.13 14.31
CA LEU A 16 -7.57 -9.09 13.53
C LEU A 16 -7.32 -7.70 12.91
N PRO A 17 -6.04 -7.36 12.65
CA PRO A 17 -5.72 -6.20 11.84
C PRO A 17 -6.38 -6.28 10.46
N ARG A 18 -6.95 -5.16 10.02
CA ARG A 18 -7.65 -5.07 8.73
C ARG A 18 -7.23 -3.85 7.94
N THR A 19 -7.23 -3.96 6.64
CA THR A 19 -6.95 -2.86 5.73
C THR A 19 -8.21 -2.11 5.35
N GLN A 20 -8.09 -0.80 5.20
CA GLN A 20 -9.12 0.07 4.65
C GLN A 20 -8.52 0.90 3.54
N ASP A 21 -9.24 0.98 2.42
CA ASP A 21 -8.93 1.90 1.35
C ASP A 21 -9.33 3.30 1.79
N HIS A 22 -8.35 4.06 2.27
CA HIS A 22 -8.59 5.42 2.73
C HIS A 22 -8.67 6.35 1.52
N ASN A 23 -9.84 6.38 0.89
CA ASN A 23 -10.19 7.24 -0.24
C ASN A 23 -10.41 8.70 0.18
N ASN A 24 -9.55 9.24 1.05
CA ASN A 24 -9.59 10.67 1.35
C ASN A 24 -8.54 11.38 0.47
N PRO A 25 -8.94 11.94 -0.69
CA PRO A 25 -8.07 12.81 -1.45
C PRO A 25 -7.84 14.05 -0.60
N ASN A 26 -6.76 14.05 0.18
CA ASN A 26 -6.19 15.21 0.89
C ASN A 26 -7.22 16.33 1.18
N PRO A 27 -7.85 16.43 2.36
CA PRO A 27 -8.91 17.42 2.61
C PRO A 27 -8.46 18.87 2.31
N LEU A 28 -7.15 19.16 2.38
CA LEU A 28 -6.56 20.42 1.94
C LEU A 28 -6.67 20.66 0.43
N ALA A 29 -6.62 19.64 -0.41
CA ALA A 29 -6.84 19.75 -1.85
C ALA A 29 -8.31 20.11 -2.18
N ASP A 30 -9.27 19.59 -1.41
CA ASP A 30 -10.68 19.98 -1.53
C ASP A 30 -10.91 21.41 -1.00
N HIS A 31 -10.27 21.79 0.12
CA HIS A 31 -10.31 23.17 0.60
C HIS A 31 -9.59 24.15 -0.34
N ALA A 32 -8.48 23.75 -0.98
CA ALA A 32 -7.73 24.55 -1.97
C ALA A 32 -8.62 24.97 -3.15
N ARG A 33 -9.57 24.11 -3.57
CA ARG A 33 -10.56 24.41 -4.62
C ARG A 33 -11.58 25.46 -4.20
N ASN A 34 -11.85 25.57 -2.90
CA ASN A 34 -12.78 26.55 -2.33
C ASN A 34 -12.13 27.93 -2.08
N PHE A 35 -10.83 28.10 -2.36
CA PHE A 35 -10.22 29.43 -2.30
C PHE A 35 -10.68 30.29 -3.48
N SER A 36 -11.14 31.50 -3.16
CA SER A 36 -11.64 32.49 -4.12
C SER A 36 -10.63 32.85 -5.24
N ALA A 37 -9.33 32.70 -4.99
CA ALA A 37 -8.28 32.89 -5.98
C ALA A 37 -8.28 31.83 -7.09
N VAL A 38 -8.69 30.59 -6.80
CA VAL A 38 -8.81 29.50 -7.78
C VAL A 38 -10.12 29.63 -8.57
N GLN A 39 -11.23 29.99 -7.92
CA GLN A 39 -12.49 30.30 -8.59
C GLN A 39 -12.38 31.48 -9.56
N LYS A 40 -11.65 32.55 -9.20
CA LYS A 40 -11.40 33.71 -10.08
C LYS A 40 -10.54 33.37 -11.30
N ARG A 41 -9.73 32.32 -11.27
CA ARG A 41 -8.97 31.84 -12.45
C ARG A 41 -9.89 31.14 -13.45
N GLY A 42 -10.86 30.36 -12.97
CA GLY A 42 -11.91 29.76 -13.81
C GLY A 42 -12.75 30.80 -14.54
N ALA A 43 -13.13 31.88 -13.87
CA ALA A 43 -13.89 32.99 -14.44
C ALA A 43 -13.15 33.77 -15.56
N ARG A 44 -11.82 33.61 -15.67
CA ARG A 44 -10.99 34.26 -16.69
C ARG A 44 -10.60 33.34 -17.86
N GLY A 45 -11.26 32.19 -18.02
CA GLY A 45 -11.00 31.25 -19.12
C GLY A 45 -9.64 30.53 -19.04
N MET A 46 -8.94 30.60 -17.91
CA MET A 46 -7.76 29.77 -17.68
C MET A 46 -8.20 28.33 -17.40
N ILE A 47 -7.48 27.36 -17.97
CA ILE A 47 -7.64 25.94 -17.67
C ILE A 47 -7.36 25.76 -16.17
N ILE A 48 -8.43 25.62 -15.39
CA ILE A 48 -8.33 25.08 -14.04
C ILE A 48 -7.80 23.67 -14.25
N PRO A 49 -6.74 23.24 -13.55
CA PRO A 49 -6.38 21.83 -13.53
C PRO A 49 -7.59 21.10 -12.97
N GLN A 50 -8.42 20.55 -13.85
CA GLN A 50 -9.39 19.58 -13.43
C GLN A 50 -8.57 18.48 -12.79
N ALA A 51 -8.98 18.03 -11.62
CA ALA A 51 -8.51 16.76 -11.10
C ALA A 51 -9.08 15.69 -12.04
N ASN A 52 -8.50 15.60 -13.24
CA ASN A 52 -8.67 14.47 -14.11
C ASN A 52 -8.39 13.26 -13.22
N ALA A 53 -9.33 12.33 -13.23
CA ALA A 53 -9.35 11.09 -12.45
C ALA A 53 -8.20 10.13 -12.83
N THR A 54 -7.06 10.66 -13.30
CA THR A 54 -5.94 9.94 -13.91
C THR A 54 -4.65 9.98 -13.11
N SER A 55 -4.62 10.65 -11.95
CA SER A 55 -3.68 10.24 -10.90
C SER A 55 -4.44 10.04 -9.60
N LYS A 56 -5.06 8.86 -9.45
CA LYS A 56 -5.17 8.29 -8.10
C LYS A 56 -3.75 8.34 -7.55
N GLY A 57 -3.48 9.25 -6.61
CA GLY A 57 -2.24 9.22 -5.85
C GLY A 57 -2.02 7.80 -5.31
N PRO A 58 -0.79 7.43 -4.91
CA PRO A 58 -0.50 6.08 -4.44
C PRO A 58 -1.59 5.67 -3.44
N SER A 59 -2.34 4.63 -3.80
CA SER A 59 -3.53 4.22 -3.04
C SER A 59 -3.19 4.19 -1.56
N HIS A 60 -3.93 4.96 -0.77
CA HIS A 60 -3.63 5.12 0.65
C HIS A 60 -4.29 3.97 1.40
N VAL A 61 -3.67 2.80 1.35
CA VAL A 61 -4.09 1.66 2.18
C VAL A 61 -3.62 1.93 3.60
N VAL A 62 -4.57 1.98 4.53
CA VAL A 62 -4.30 2.14 5.96
C VAL A 62 -4.74 0.91 6.70
N TRP A 63 -3.92 0.47 7.63
CA TRP A 63 -4.19 -0.66 8.50
C TRP A 63 -4.88 -0.16 9.78
N GLN A 64 -6.05 -0.69 10.07
CA GLN A 64 -6.60 -0.59 11.41
C GLN A 64 -5.85 -1.56 12.32
N ARG A 65 -5.29 -1.06 13.42
CA ARG A 65 -4.65 -1.90 14.42
C ARG A 65 -5.68 -2.87 15.02
N GLY A 66 -5.34 -4.15 14.99
CA GLY A 66 -6.06 -5.22 15.67
C GLY A 66 -5.12 -6.00 16.60
N ASN A 67 -5.57 -7.14 17.09
CA ASN A 67 -4.83 -8.00 17.98
C ASN A 67 -4.21 -9.18 17.24
N ILE A 68 -2.88 -9.20 17.14
CA ILE A 68 -2.13 -10.31 16.52
C ILE A 68 -1.84 -11.47 17.47
N HIS A 69 -2.02 -11.28 18.79
CA HIS A 69 -1.71 -12.31 19.79
C HIS A 69 -2.64 -13.52 19.69
N LEU A 70 -3.78 -13.41 19.01
CA LEU A 70 -4.65 -14.55 18.70
C LEU A 70 -3.91 -15.63 17.90
N MET A 71 -2.95 -15.24 17.07
CA MET A 71 -2.17 -16.16 16.25
C MET A 71 -1.17 -17.00 17.06
N SER A 72 -0.91 -16.70 18.33
CA SER A 72 0.01 -17.46 19.17
C SER A 72 -0.68 -18.50 20.08
N VAL A 73 -2.02 -18.54 20.10
CA VAL A 73 -2.76 -19.37 21.06
C VAL A 73 -2.72 -20.85 20.70
N CYS A 74 -3.08 -21.21 19.46
CA CYS A 74 -3.02 -22.58 19.00
C CYS A 74 -2.87 -22.65 17.47
N ARG A 75 -2.42 -23.80 16.96
CA ARG A 75 -2.16 -24.00 15.52
C ARG A 75 -3.40 -23.81 14.65
N GLN A 76 -4.55 -24.31 15.09
CA GLN A 76 -5.80 -24.17 14.33
C GLN A 76 -6.19 -22.69 14.16
N VAL A 77 -6.18 -21.92 15.26
CA VAL A 77 -6.50 -20.48 15.23
C VAL A 77 -5.44 -19.73 14.43
N HIS A 78 -4.17 -20.12 14.56
CA HIS A 78 -3.08 -19.54 13.81
C HIS A 78 -3.28 -19.66 12.29
N ASP A 79 -3.52 -20.88 11.79
CA ASP A 79 -3.64 -21.12 10.35
C ASP A 79 -4.89 -20.40 9.78
N GLU A 80 -6.02 -20.42 10.51
CA GLU A 80 -7.24 -19.69 10.13
C GLU A 80 -7.06 -18.16 10.14
N CYS A 81 -6.39 -17.62 11.15
CA CYS A 81 -6.10 -16.19 11.24
C CYS A 81 -5.07 -15.74 10.20
N ALA A 82 -4.08 -16.58 9.89
CA ALA A 82 -3.09 -16.29 8.85
C ALA A 82 -3.77 -16.20 7.48
N GLU A 83 -4.69 -17.11 7.17
CA GLU A 83 -5.44 -17.08 5.92
C GLU A 83 -6.26 -15.78 5.78
N LEU A 84 -6.94 -15.35 6.85
CA LEU A 84 -7.68 -14.09 6.85
C LEU A 84 -6.75 -12.86 6.77
N LEU A 85 -5.67 -12.85 7.55
CA LEU A 85 -4.76 -11.71 7.64
C LEU A 85 -4.03 -11.46 6.32
N TYR A 86 -3.52 -12.50 5.68
CA TYR A 86 -2.76 -12.38 4.43
C TYR A 86 -3.67 -12.42 3.19
N GLY A 87 -4.78 -13.16 3.23
CA GLY A 87 -5.67 -13.34 2.08
C GLY A 87 -6.69 -12.23 1.87
N CYS A 88 -7.19 -11.60 2.94
CA CYS A 88 -8.22 -10.57 2.82
C CYS A 88 -7.65 -9.15 2.75
N ASN A 89 -6.46 -8.93 3.33
CA ASN A 89 -5.87 -7.60 3.42
C ASN A 89 -5.01 -7.24 2.21
N SER A 90 -4.93 -5.93 1.94
CA SER A 90 -4.14 -5.34 0.87
C SER A 90 -2.76 -4.91 1.35
N PHE A 91 -1.70 -5.43 0.74
CA PHE A 91 -0.31 -5.04 1.06
C PHE A 91 0.18 -3.97 0.09
N LEU A 92 0.63 -2.83 0.62
CA LEU A 92 1.19 -1.74 -0.20
C LEU A 92 2.71 -1.90 -0.33
N LEU A 93 3.15 -2.33 -1.50
CA LEU A 93 4.55 -2.59 -1.80
C LEU A 93 5.13 -1.46 -2.65
N PHE A 94 6.30 -0.97 -2.25
CA PHE A 94 7.10 -0.02 -3.01
C PHE A 94 8.31 -0.74 -3.56
N VAL A 95 8.34 -0.91 -4.88
CA VAL A 95 9.47 -1.51 -5.58
C VAL A 95 10.35 -0.38 -6.10
N THR A 96 11.55 -0.31 -5.54
CA THR A 96 12.59 0.64 -5.93
C THR A 96 13.74 -0.12 -6.57
N PHE A 97 14.74 0.59 -7.11
CA PHE A 97 15.98 -0.05 -7.57
C PHE A 97 16.70 -0.82 -6.45
N GLN A 98 16.67 -0.29 -5.22
CA GLN A 98 17.40 -0.84 -4.08
C GLN A 98 16.74 -2.09 -3.50
N GLY A 99 15.40 -2.14 -3.49
CA GLY A 99 14.68 -3.27 -2.91
C GLY A 99 13.16 -3.10 -2.90
N ILE A 100 12.48 -4.09 -2.31
CA ILE A 100 11.03 -4.15 -2.19
C ILE A 100 10.66 -3.82 -0.74
N THR A 101 10.05 -2.67 -0.54
CA THR A 101 9.68 -2.21 0.80
C THR A 101 8.17 -2.31 0.99
N PHE A 102 7.75 -2.90 2.11
CA PHE A 102 6.37 -2.86 2.55
C PHE A 102 6.12 -1.59 3.36
N ARG A 103 5.16 -0.78 2.91
CA ARG A 103 4.74 0.43 3.61
C ARG A 103 3.56 0.12 4.51
N PHE A 104 3.84 -0.08 5.79
CA PHE A 104 2.82 -0.29 6.82
C PHE A 104 2.39 1.06 7.41
N SER A 105 1.25 1.57 6.95
CA SER A 105 0.59 2.74 7.55
C SER A 105 -0.55 2.26 8.43
N TRP A 106 -0.65 2.71 9.68
CA TRP A 106 -1.75 2.32 10.57
C TRP A 106 -2.51 3.50 11.12
N LEU A 107 -3.84 3.36 11.24
CA LEU A 107 -4.71 4.41 11.73
C LEU A 107 -4.66 4.50 13.26
N LEU A 108 -4.39 5.69 13.78
CA LEU A 108 -4.54 6.01 15.20
C LEU A 108 -5.95 6.53 15.49
N PRO A 109 -6.43 6.42 16.75
CA PRO A 109 -7.70 7.06 17.15
C PRO A 109 -7.75 8.56 16.91
N SER A 110 -6.59 9.23 16.85
CA SER A 110 -6.48 10.66 16.52
C SER A 110 -6.71 10.98 15.03
N GLY A 111 -6.91 9.97 14.17
CA GLY A 111 -7.05 10.12 12.72
C GLY A 111 -5.72 10.26 11.97
N LEU A 112 -4.59 10.29 12.67
CA LEU A 112 -3.27 10.26 12.06
C LEU A 112 -2.89 8.84 11.61
N ALA A 113 -2.14 8.75 10.51
CA ALA A 113 -1.68 7.49 9.93
C ALA A 113 -0.14 7.44 9.86
N PRO A 114 0.56 7.20 10.99
CA PRO A 114 1.99 6.97 10.99
C PRO A 114 2.37 5.81 10.06
N THR A 115 3.50 5.96 9.37
CA THR A 115 4.01 4.99 8.40
C THR A 115 5.32 4.38 8.90
N ARG A 116 5.46 3.06 8.80
CA ARG A 116 6.72 2.34 8.93
C ARG A 116 7.05 1.57 7.66
N ARG A 117 8.34 1.44 7.35
CA ARG A 117 8.85 0.70 6.19
C ARG A 117 9.56 -0.55 6.68
N TYR A 118 9.28 -1.68 6.04
CA TYR A 118 9.96 -2.95 6.28
C TYR A 118 10.44 -3.52 4.94
N ASP A 119 11.52 -4.30 4.96
CA ASP A 119 11.86 -5.12 3.80
C ASP A 119 10.83 -6.25 3.70
N PHE A 120 10.13 -6.32 2.57
CA PHE A 120 9.00 -7.23 2.43
C PHE A 120 9.45 -8.69 2.41
N LEU A 121 10.59 -8.99 1.78
CA LEU A 121 11.06 -10.37 1.61
C LEU A 121 11.69 -10.92 2.90
N GLU A 122 12.24 -10.05 3.75
CA GLU A 122 12.81 -10.44 5.05
C GLU A 122 11.74 -10.55 6.14
N LEU A 123 10.68 -9.73 6.06
CA LEU A 123 9.62 -9.69 7.06
C LEU A 123 8.78 -10.97 7.06
N LEU A 124 8.52 -11.54 5.88
CA LEU A 124 7.55 -12.61 5.70
C LEU A 124 8.24 -13.94 5.39
N PRO A 125 8.10 -14.95 6.28
CA PRO A 125 8.48 -16.32 5.97
C PRO A 125 7.80 -16.82 4.69
N ALA A 126 8.51 -17.65 3.93
CA ALA A 126 8.03 -18.21 2.65
C ALA A 126 6.68 -18.94 2.76
N LYS A 127 6.32 -19.46 3.95
CA LYS A 127 5.02 -20.09 4.21
C LYS A 127 3.83 -19.12 3.97
N TYR A 128 3.99 -17.83 4.26
CA TYR A 128 2.88 -16.87 4.23
C TYR A 128 2.76 -16.07 2.94
N LEU A 129 3.83 -16.01 2.12
CA LEU A 129 3.80 -15.35 0.81
C LEU A 129 2.67 -15.84 -0.11
N PRO A 130 2.43 -17.16 -0.29
CA PRO A 130 1.37 -17.64 -1.17
C PRO A 130 -0.05 -17.35 -0.64
N LEU A 131 -0.19 -16.97 0.63
CA LEU A 131 -1.48 -16.57 1.19
C LEU A 131 -1.86 -15.14 0.79
N ILE A 132 -0.91 -14.34 0.30
CA ILE A 132 -1.14 -12.95 -0.06
C ILE A 132 -1.86 -12.89 -1.40
N LYS A 133 -3.18 -12.61 -1.36
CA LYS A 133 -4.01 -12.52 -2.57
C LYS A 133 -4.09 -11.11 -3.14
N ARG A 134 -3.84 -10.08 -2.32
CA ARG A 134 -4.03 -8.67 -2.69
C ARG A 134 -2.78 -7.86 -2.36
N ALA A 135 -2.01 -7.52 -3.39
CA ALA A 135 -0.86 -6.64 -3.29
C ALA A 135 -1.00 -5.47 -4.25
N ILE A 136 -0.82 -4.25 -3.75
CA ILE A 136 -0.76 -3.04 -4.55
C ILE A 136 0.71 -2.64 -4.70
N ILE A 137 1.18 -2.67 -5.95
CA ILE A 137 2.58 -2.45 -6.27
C ILE A 137 2.74 -1.03 -6.83
N ASN A 138 3.43 -0.19 -6.08
CA ASN A 138 3.90 1.11 -6.55
C ASN A 138 5.34 0.96 -7.03
N LEU A 139 5.55 1.18 -8.33
CA LEU A 139 6.87 1.18 -8.94
C LEU A 139 7.42 2.60 -8.87
N ASP A 140 8.53 2.78 -8.15
CA ASP A 140 9.24 4.06 -8.13
C ASP A 140 10.35 4.04 -9.18
N HIS A 141 10.10 4.73 -10.29
CA HIS A 141 11.05 4.88 -11.36
C HIS A 141 11.64 6.30 -11.29
N VAL A 142 12.87 6.40 -10.79
CA VAL A 142 13.62 7.64 -10.55
C VAL A 142 14.13 8.26 -11.86
N ASP A 143 13.28 8.30 -12.88
CA ASP A 143 13.63 8.78 -14.23
C ASP A 143 12.74 9.95 -14.68
N SER A 144 11.95 10.55 -13.77
CA SER A 144 11.30 11.83 -14.03
C SER A 144 12.31 12.98 -13.90
N TYR A 145 13.33 12.96 -14.76
CA TYR A 145 14.23 14.08 -14.99
C TYR A 145 13.48 15.17 -15.75
N THR A 146 12.92 16.15 -15.05
CA THR A 146 12.22 17.27 -15.69
C THR A 146 13.16 18.35 -16.26
N ALA A 147 14.50 18.28 -16.09
CA ALA A 147 15.41 19.32 -16.59
C ALA A 147 16.91 18.97 -16.79
N MET A 148 17.37 17.74 -16.57
CA MET A 148 18.81 17.41 -16.68
C MET A 148 19.05 16.22 -17.60
N LEU A 149 19.74 16.45 -18.72
CA LEU A 149 20.21 15.41 -19.65
C LEU A 149 21.41 14.68 -19.04
N LYS A 150 21.23 13.41 -18.65
CA LYS A 150 22.32 12.54 -18.19
C LYS A 150 22.77 11.61 -19.31
N PHE A 151 24.01 11.75 -19.75
CA PHE A 151 24.65 10.78 -20.65
C PHE A 151 25.09 9.55 -19.84
N ASN A 152 24.26 8.50 -19.82
CA ASN A 152 24.69 7.18 -19.33
C ASN A 152 25.44 6.47 -20.47
N VAL A 153 26.76 6.38 -20.37
CA VAL A 153 27.58 5.60 -21.30
C VAL A 153 27.60 4.15 -20.82
N SER A 154 26.98 3.25 -21.61
CA SER A 154 27.18 1.78 -21.60
C SER A 154 26.76 0.97 -20.36
N GLY A 155 26.05 1.53 -19.38
CA GLY A 155 25.45 0.75 -18.29
C GLY A 155 24.07 0.19 -18.64
N LYS A 156 23.79 -1.07 -18.32
CA LYS A 156 22.42 -1.63 -18.32
C LYS A 156 21.64 -0.94 -17.18
N GLY A 157 20.95 0.16 -17.50
CA GLY A 157 20.52 1.19 -16.54
C GLY A 157 19.55 0.80 -15.41
N LEU A 158 19.01 1.81 -14.72
CA LEU A 158 18.04 1.72 -13.60
C LEU A 158 16.84 0.80 -13.90
N THR A 159 16.38 0.81 -15.15
CA THR A 159 15.29 -0.04 -15.65
C THR A 159 15.61 -1.54 -15.53
N GLN A 160 16.87 -1.95 -15.72
CA GLN A 160 17.25 -3.36 -15.58
C GLN A 160 17.25 -3.78 -14.10
N GLY A 161 17.71 -2.92 -13.20
CA GLY A 161 17.66 -3.19 -11.75
C GLY A 161 16.23 -3.32 -11.25
N LEU A 162 15.35 -2.40 -11.66
CA LEU A 162 13.93 -2.46 -11.32
C LEU A 162 13.26 -3.73 -11.90
N ARG A 163 13.57 -4.10 -13.14
CA ARG A 163 13.11 -5.37 -13.74
C ARG A 163 13.55 -6.59 -12.93
N LYS A 164 14.79 -6.62 -12.43
CA LYS A 164 15.28 -7.70 -11.55
C LYS A 164 14.50 -7.76 -10.24
N GLN A 165 14.20 -6.61 -9.62
CA GLN A 165 13.43 -6.60 -8.37
C GLN A 165 11.98 -7.03 -8.60
N VAL A 166 11.35 -6.59 -9.69
CA VAL A 166 10.02 -7.08 -10.09
C VAL A 166 10.04 -8.58 -10.33
N GLN A 167 11.06 -9.12 -11.01
CA GLN A 167 11.21 -10.57 -11.19
C GLN A 167 11.36 -11.31 -9.85
N ARG A 168 12.14 -10.76 -8.90
CA ARG A 168 12.28 -11.36 -7.55
C ARG A 168 10.96 -11.35 -6.80
N LEU A 169 10.17 -10.29 -6.92
CA LEU A 169 8.84 -10.21 -6.32
C LEU A 169 7.90 -11.26 -6.92
N VAL A 170 7.88 -11.40 -8.25
CA VAL A 170 7.04 -12.38 -8.96
C VAL A 170 7.46 -13.82 -8.65
N ASN A 171 8.74 -14.08 -8.43
CA ASN A 171 9.20 -15.42 -8.05
C ASN A 171 8.88 -15.78 -6.59
N ALA A 172 8.62 -14.77 -5.75
CA ALA A 172 8.38 -14.96 -4.32
C ALA A 172 6.88 -15.05 -3.96
N LEU A 173 6.02 -14.43 -4.76
CA LEU A 173 4.55 -14.50 -4.67
C LEU A 173 4.01 -15.70 -5.44
#